data_AF-A0A3B8VF06-F1
#
_entry.id   AF-A0A3B8VF06-F1
#
_cell.length_a   1.000
_cell.length_b   1.000
_cell.length_c   1.000
_cell.angle_alpha   90.00
_cell.angle_beta   90.00
_cell.angle_gamma   90.00
#
_symmetry.space_group_name_H-M   'P 1'
#
loop_
_entity.id
_entity.type
_entity.pdbx_description
1 polymer ?
#
loop_
_entity_poly.entity_id
_entity_poly.type
_entity_poly.pdbx_seq_one_letter_code
_entity_poly.pdbx_strand_id
1 'polypeptide(L)'
;MSNQNNDIQDFLNDKSVKESLAKGASPDKLNYKSLFGWFFAGILTVVVFIYIAMTLYNYFSFHQGQKSAASAVFYELEDLRAKHNEELTTFGVIDDSSGVYRVPVDSAITLILEDYAN
;
A
#
# COMPACT_ATOMS: atom_id res chain seq x y z
N MET A 1 -14.08 44.88 -68.23
CA MET A 1 -14.55 44.05 -67.09
C MET A 1 -14.07 42.59 -67.16
N SER A 2 -13.76 42.01 -68.34
CA SER A 2 -13.20 40.65 -68.45
C SER A 2 -11.79 40.50 -67.83
N ASN A 3 -10.93 41.52 -67.99
CA ASN A 3 -9.52 41.44 -67.60
C ASN A 3 -9.29 41.22 -66.09
N GLN A 4 -10.02 41.98 -65.26
CA GLN A 4 -9.91 41.91 -63.81
C GLN A 4 -10.29 40.53 -63.25
N ASN A 5 -11.19 39.81 -63.92
CA ASN A 5 -11.62 38.48 -63.46
C ASN A 5 -10.54 37.44 -63.74
N ASN A 6 -9.78 37.60 -64.82
CA ASN A 6 -8.65 36.73 -65.15
C ASN A 6 -7.48 36.97 -64.19
N ASP A 7 -7.22 38.22 -63.81
CA ASP A 7 -6.16 38.58 -62.84
C ASP A 7 -6.45 38.00 -61.45
N ILE A 8 -7.72 38.01 -61.02
CA ILE A 8 -8.14 37.42 -59.75
C ILE A 8 -8.04 35.89 -59.81
N GLN A 9 -8.46 35.27 -60.92
CA GLN A 9 -8.34 33.82 -61.12
C GLN A 9 -6.86 33.38 -61.11
N ASP A 10 -5.96 34.16 -61.71
CA ASP A 10 -4.53 33.87 -61.72
C ASP A 10 -3.91 34.00 -60.32
N PHE A 11 -4.26 35.07 -59.58
CA PHE A 11 -3.85 35.25 -58.18
C PHE A 11 -4.36 34.14 -57.25
N LEU A 12 -5.62 33.71 -57.40
CA LEU A 12 -6.19 32.61 -56.62
C LEU A 12 -5.63 31.24 -57.02
N ASN A 13 -5.06 31.12 -58.23
CA ASN A 13 -4.41 29.90 -58.70
C ASN A 13 -2.92 29.84 -58.35
N ASP A 14 -2.32 30.94 -57.89
CA ASP A 14 -0.97 30.96 -57.36
C ASP A 14 -0.83 29.95 -56.20
N LYS A 15 0.21 29.13 -56.32
CA LYS A 15 0.55 28.08 -55.35
C LYS A 15 0.75 28.64 -53.94
N SER A 16 1.32 29.83 -53.81
CA SER A 16 1.57 30.49 -52.52
C SER A 16 0.27 30.92 -51.83
N VAL A 17 -0.69 31.45 -52.60
CA VAL A 17 -2.00 31.88 -52.13
C VAL A 17 -2.86 30.67 -51.77
N LYS A 18 -2.90 29.64 -52.63
CA LYS A 18 -3.58 28.36 -52.34
C LYS A 18 -3.04 27.69 -51.08
N GLU A 19 -1.73 27.66 -50.91
CA GLU A 19 -1.10 27.03 -49.74
C GLU A 19 -1.39 27.81 -48.45
N SER A 20 -1.42 29.15 -48.51
CA SER A 20 -1.76 30.01 -47.38
C SER A 20 -3.23 29.95 -47.00
N LEU A 21 -4.14 29.85 -47.98
CA LEU A 21 -5.58 29.64 -47.74
C LEU A 21 -5.86 28.25 -47.16
N ALA A 22 -5.13 27.23 -47.61
CA ALA A 22 -5.34 25.85 -47.18
C ALA A 22 -4.68 25.53 -45.82
N LYS A 23 -3.52 26.12 -45.50
CA LYS A 23 -2.73 25.80 -44.29
C LYS A 23 -2.71 26.94 -43.26
N GLY A 24 -3.35 28.07 -43.54
CA GLY A 24 -3.32 29.27 -42.70
C GLY A 24 -1.99 30.01 -42.75
N ALA A 25 -1.90 31.14 -42.04
CA ALA A 25 -0.74 32.05 -42.05
C ALA A 25 0.57 31.45 -41.50
N SER A 26 0.51 30.27 -40.88
CA SER A 26 1.69 29.54 -40.41
C SER A 26 1.47 28.04 -40.54
N PRO A 27 2.07 27.37 -41.54
CA PRO A 27 1.95 25.93 -41.67
C PRO A 27 2.69 25.25 -40.51
N ASP A 28 1.91 24.67 -39.58
CA ASP A 28 2.45 23.98 -38.42
C ASP A 28 3.20 22.71 -38.86
N LYS A 29 4.52 22.73 -38.76
CA LYS A 29 5.39 21.58 -39.08
C LYS A 29 5.56 20.76 -37.80
N LEU A 30 4.52 20.02 -37.44
CA LEU A 30 4.55 19.09 -36.32
C LEU A 30 5.69 18.07 -36.51
N ASN A 31 6.63 18.07 -35.56
CA ASN A 31 7.71 17.08 -35.53
C ASN A 31 7.18 15.78 -34.92
N TYR A 32 6.52 14.97 -35.75
CA TYR A 32 5.92 13.69 -35.36
C TYR A 32 6.93 12.74 -34.69
N LYS A 33 8.21 12.77 -35.10
CA LYS A 33 9.26 11.92 -34.49
C LYS A 33 9.50 12.27 -33.03
N SER A 34 9.56 13.57 -32.72
CA SER A 34 9.70 14.05 -31.34
C SER A 34 8.43 13.76 -30.53
N LEU A 35 7.26 13.98 -31.14
CA LEU A 35 5.97 13.76 -30.47
C LEU A 35 5.78 12.30 -30.05
N PHE A 36 6.00 11.36 -30.97
CA PHE A 36 5.91 9.92 -30.67
C PHE A 36 6.96 9.49 -29.63
N GLY A 37 8.18 10.02 -29.69
CA GLY A 37 9.22 9.73 -28.69
C GLY A 37 8.79 10.10 -27.27
N TRP A 38 8.25 11.32 -27.09
CA TRP A 38 7.76 11.78 -25.79
C TRP A 38 6.50 11.04 -25.33
N PHE A 39 5.62 10.64 -26.25
CA PHE A 39 4.46 9.80 -25.93
C PHE A 39 4.87 8.46 -25.32
N PHE A 40 5.80 7.75 -25.96
CA PHE A 40 6.32 6.48 -25.43
C PHE A 40 7.08 6.67 -24.11
N ALA A 41 7.87 7.74 -24.00
CA ALA A 41 8.57 8.07 -22.75
C ALA A 41 7.59 8.36 -21.60
N GLY A 42 6.49 9.07 -21.88
CA GLY A 42 5.43 9.34 -20.91
C GLY A 42 4.73 8.06 -20.44
N ILE A 43 4.34 7.19 -21.37
CA ILE A 43 3.72 5.90 -21.05
C ILE A 43 4.67 5.04 -20.20
N LEU A 44 5.94 4.94 -20.60
CA LEU A 44 6.94 4.18 -19.87
C LEU A 44 7.11 4.69 -18.44
N THR A 45 7.14 6.01 -18.26
CA THR A 45 7.27 6.65 -16.95
C THR A 45 6.10 6.29 -16.03
N VAL A 46 4.86 6.33 -16.56
CA VAL A 46 3.67 5.95 -15.78
C VAL A 46 3.72 4.48 -15.36
N VAL A 47 4.14 3.58 -16.25
CA VAL A 47 4.29 2.14 -15.93
C VAL A 47 5.30 1.94 -14.81
N VAL A 48 6.44 2.65 -14.84
CA VAL A 48 7.45 2.58 -13.77
C VAL A 48 6.88 3.05 -12.43
N PHE A 49 6.12 4.15 -12.42
CA PHE A 49 5.48 4.63 -11.19
C PHE A 49 4.48 3.61 -10.61
N ILE A 50 3.66 3.01 -11.47
CA ILE A 50 2.71 1.97 -11.06
C ILE A 50 3.44 0.78 -10.44
N TYR A 51 4.55 0.34 -11.03
CA TYR A 51 5.37 -0.75 -10.49
C TYR A 51 5.97 -0.42 -9.12
N ILE A 52 6.50 0.80 -8.95
CA ILE A 52 7.03 1.28 -7.66
C ILE A 52 5.92 1.32 -6.61
N ALA A 53 4.74 1.85 -6.96
CA ALA A 53 3.60 1.93 -6.06
C ALA A 53 3.13 0.54 -5.60
N MET A 54 3.03 -0.43 -6.52
CA MET A 54 2.69 -1.81 -6.18
C MET A 54 3.74 -2.44 -5.24
N THR A 55 5.03 -2.24 -5.55
CA THR A 55 6.13 -2.76 -4.72
C THR A 55 6.08 -2.18 -3.31
N LEU A 56 5.86 -0.86 -3.20
CA LEU A 56 5.77 -0.16 -1.93
C LEU A 56 4.54 -0.59 -1.13
N TYR A 57 3.38 -0.75 -1.79
CA TYR A 57 2.16 -1.26 -1.18
C TYR A 57 2.34 -2.67 -0.61
N ASN A 58 2.98 -3.57 -1.36
CA ASN A 58 3.25 -4.93 -0.90
C ASN A 58 4.19 -4.93 0.30
N TYR A 59 5.25 -4.13 0.25
CA TYR A 59 6.20 -3.99 1.37
C TYR A 59 5.50 -3.43 2.62
N PHE A 60 4.70 -2.36 2.47
CA PHE A 60 4.05 -1.68 3.58
C PHE A 60 2.90 -2.51 4.19
N SER A 61 2.12 -3.20 3.36
CA SER A 61 1.06 -4.11 3.82
C SER A 61 1.63 -5.30 4.58
N PHE A 62 2.74 -5.88 4.09
CA PHE A 62 3.42 -6.97 4.77
C PHE A 62 4.02 -6.57 6.13
N HIS A 63 4.58 -5.36 6.24
CA HIS A 63 5.16 -4.89 7.49
C HIS A 63 4.12 -4.44 8.52
N GLN A 64 3.00 -3.85 8.10
CA GLN A 64 1.90 -3.52 9.02
C GLN A 64 1.19 -4.76 9.53
N GLY A 65 0.95 -5.76 8.68
CA GLY A 65 0.37 -7.04 9.12
C GLY A 65 1.22 -7.72 10.18
N GLN A 66 2.55 -7.72 10.01
CA GLN A 66 3.47 -8.31 10.99
C GLN A 66 3.60 -7.49 12.27
N LYS A 67 3.62 -6.15 12.19
CA LYS A 67 3.65 -5.30 13.40
C LYS A 67 2.38 -5.47 14.24
N SER A 68 1.22 -5.52 13.58
CA SER A 68 -0.06 -5.73 14.27
C SER A 68 -0.16 -7.13 14.88
N ALA A 69 0.29 -8.17 14.17
CA ALA A 69 0.30 -9.53 14.67
C ALA A 69 1.30 -9.72 15.82
N ALA A 70 2.52 -9.17 15.70
CA ALA A 70 3.52 -9.26 16.75
C ALA A 70 3.05 -8.57 18.03
N SER A 71 2.53 -7.34 17.95
CA SER A 71 2.00 -6.63 19.12
C SER A 71 0.82 -7.34 19.78
N ALA A 72 -0.07 -7.95 19.00
CA ALA A 72 -1.17 -8.75 19.54
C ALA A 72 -0.67 -9.99 20.29
N VAL A 73 0.30 -10.72 19.72
CA VAL A 73 0.92 -11.89 20.35
C VAL A 73 1.62 -11.53 21.66
N PHE A 74 2.32 -10.39 21.72
CA PHE A 74 2.98 -9.94 22.95
C PHE A 74 1.96 -9.64 24.06
N TYR A 75 0.88 -8.93 23.74
CA TYR A 75 -0.15 -8.60 24.73
C TYR A 75 -0.86 -9.84 25.27
N GLU A 76 -1.17 -10.80 24.40
CA GLU A 76 -1.79 -12.07 24.80
C GLU A 76 -0.84 -12.92 25.67
N LEU A 77 0.47 -12.93 25.37
CA LEU A 77 1.46 -13.61 26.21
C LEU A 77 1.61 -12.97 27.60
N GLU A 78 1.56 -11.64 27.67
CA GLU A 78 1.62 -10.88 28.93
C GLU A 78 0.41 -11.21 29.81
N ASP A 79 -0.80 -11.18 29.25
CA ASP A 79 -2.05 -11.50 29.96
C ASP A 79 -2.07 -12.96 30.42
N LEU A 80 -1.61 -13.89 29.57
CA LEU A 80 -1.54 -15.30 29.91
C LEU A 80 -0.54 -15.55 31.05
N ARG A 81 0.63 -14.87 31.04
CA ARG A 81 1.60 -14.93 32.13
C ARG A 81 1.06 -14.35 33.42
N ALA A 82 0.37 -13.22 33.35
CA ALA A 82 -0.24 -12.58 34.52
C ALA A 82 -1.29 -13.51 35.16
N LYS A 83 -2.18 -14.09 34.35
CA LYS A 83 -3.16 -15.09 34.80
C LYS A 83 -2.46 -16.28 35.44
N HIS A 84 -1.52 -16.92 34.75
CA HIS A 84 -0.80 -18.07 35.32
C HIS A 84 -0.05 -17.74 36.61
N ASN A 85 0.49 -16.53 36.74
CA ASN A 85 1.18 -16.13 37.96
C ASN A 85 0.20 -15.92 39.13
N GLU A 86 -0.92 -15.24 38.89
CA GLU A 86 -2.00 -15.10 39.87
C GLU A 86 -2.48 -16.48 40.32
N GLU A 87 -2.75 -17.34 39.35
CA GLU A 87 -3.08 -18.73 39.54
C GLU A 87 -2.06 -19.48 40.43
N LEU A 88 -0.76 -19.43 40.16
CA LEU A 88 0.25 -20.18 40.94
C LEU A 88 0.49 -19.61 42.35
N THR A 89 0.17 -18.34 42.59
CA THR A 89 0.52 -17.62 43.82
C THR A 89 -0.66 -17.36 44.75
N THR A 90 -1.89 -17.60 44.31
CA THR A 90 -3.11 -17.31 45.09
C THR A 90 -3.90 -18.56 45.44
N PHE A 91 -4.63 -18.46 46.56
CA PHE A 91 -5.62 -19.46 46.93
C PHE A 91 -6.89 -19.28 46.11
N GLY A 92 -7.54 -20.38 45.77
CA GLY A 92 -8.79 -20.33 44.99
C GLY A 92 -9.62 -21.60 45.18
N VAL A 93 -10.88 -21.53 44.76
CA VAL A 93 -11.78 -22.69 44.74
C VAL A 93 -11.84 -23.20 43.30
N ILE A 94 -11.43 -24.45 43.07
CA ILE A 94 -11.54 -25.08 41.75
C ILE A 94 -12.92 -25.75 41.63
N ASP A 95 -13.32 -26.47 42.67
CA ASP A 95 -14.64 -27.10 42.74
C ASP A 95 -15.04 -27.32 44.22
N ASP A 96 -16.00 -26.52 44.67
CA ASP A 96 -16.50 -26.54 46.04
C ASP A 96 -17.33 -27.81 46.34
N SER A 97 -17.93 -28.40 45.30
CA SER A 97 -18.77 -29.59 45.44
C SER A 97 -17.97 -30.88 45.63
N SER A 98 -16.73 -30.91 45.13
CA SER A 98 -15.79 -32.02 45.31
C SER A 98 -14.71 -31.72 46.37
N GLY A 99 -14.73 -30.53 46.99
CA GLY A 99 -13.78 -30.12 48.02
C GLY A 99 -12.36 -29.86 47.48
N VAL A 100 -12.23 -29.56 46.19
CA VAL A 100 -10.94 -29.34 45.53
C VAL A 100 -10.60 -27.85 45.52
N TYR A 101 -9.60 -27.50 46.31
CA TYR A 101 -9.11 -26.13 46.46
C TYR A 101 -7.72 -25.96 45.83
N ARG A 102 -7.48 -24.77 45.31
CA ARG A 102 -6.17 -24.31 44.87
C ARG A 102 -5.40 -23.73 46.04
N VAL A 103 -4.16 -24.17 46.16
CA VAL A 103 -3.18 -23.67 47.12
C VAL A 103 -1.99 -23.11 46.34
N PRO A 104 -1.40 -21.96 46.76
CA PRO A 104 -0.17 -21.44 46.18
C PRO A 104 0.95 -22.47 46.22
N VAL A 105 1.79 -22.47 45.19
CA VAL A 105 2.85 -23.46 45.02
C VAL A 105 3.81 -23.47 46.21
N ASP A 106 4.19 -22.29 46.72
CA ASP A 106 5.10 -22.19 47.86
C ASP A 106 4.51 -22.83 49.12
N SER A 107 3.22 -22.61 49.38
CA SER A 107 2.51 -23.23 50.50
C SER A 107 2.37 -24.74 50.32
N ALA A 108 2.14 -25.21 49.09
CA ALA A 108 2.10 -26.65 48.79
C ALA A 108 3.46 -27.31 49.02
N ILE A 109 4.56 -26.65 48.66
CA ILE A 109 5.93 -27.15 48.95
C ILE A 109 6.15 -27.27 50.45
N THR A 110 5.77 -26.25 51.24
CA THR A 110 5.89 -26.31 52.71
C THR A 110 5.09 -27.46 53.29
N LEU A 111 3.83 -27.64 52.87
CA LEU A 111 2.98 -28.74 53.34
C LEU A 111 3.56 -30.11 53.03
N ILE A 112 4.10 -30.29 51.81
CA ILE A 112 4.74 -31.56 51.43
C ILE A 112 5.99 -31.81 52.27
N LEU A 113 6.82 -30.79 52.49
CA LEU A 113 8.03 -30.93 53.31
C LEU A 113 7.71 -31.24 54.78
N GLU A 114 6.64 -30.64 55.33
CA GLU A 114 6.15 -30.93 56.68
C GLU A 114 5.59 -32.36 56.80
N ASP A 115 4.91 -32.87 55.77
CA ASP A 115 4.40 -34.24 55.71
C ASP A 115 5.55 -35.27 55.63
N TYR A 116 6.59 -35.00 54.84
CA TYR A 116 7.78 -35.85 54.75
C TYR A 116 8.67 -35.82 56.01
N ALA A 117 8.55 -34.79 56.85
CA ALA A 117 9.34 -34.62 58.07
C ALA A 117 8.72 -35.28 59.32
N ASN A 118 7.48 -35.76 59.22
CA ASN A 118 6.77 -36.53 60.26
C ASN A 118 6.77 -38.04 59.95
#